data_AF-A0A2S9F8B8-F1
#
_entry.id   AF-A0A2S9F8B8-F1
#
_cell.length_a   1.000
_cell.length_b   1.000
_cell.length_c   1.000
_cell.angle_alpha   90.00
_cell.angle_beta   90.00
_cell.angle_gamma   90.00
#
_symmetry.space_group_name_H-M   'P 1'
#
loop_
_entity.id
_entity.type
_entity.pdbx_description
1 polymer ?
#
loop_
_entity_poly.entity_id
_entity_poly.type
_entity_poly.pdbx_seq_one_letter_code
_entity_poly.pdbx_strand_id
1 'polypeptide(L)'
;MSEPDWAPLTGFRVAVTSARRADELSALLRRRGATVCSAAAIDMVPLPDDDELRQRTQSLIDTPPDIVIATTGIGFRGWIAAADGWGMATELTTALSKARIVSRGPKATGA
;
A
#
# COMPACT_ATOMS: atom_id res chain seq x y z
N MET A 1 -21.75 38.46 5.12
CA MET A 1 -21.29 38.53 3.72
C MET A 1 -21.90 37.34 3.01
N SER A 2 -22.66 37.57 1.94
CA SER A 2 -23.22 36.50 1.12
C SER A 2 -22.07 35.69 0.50
N GLU A 3 -22.21 34.38 0.41
CA GLU A 3 -21.23 33.56 -0.30
C GLU A 3 -21.13 34.02 -1.76
N PRO A 4 -19.91 34.03 -2.33
CA PRO A 4 -19.74 34.35 -3.74
C PRO A 4 -20.49 33.36 -4.65
N ASP A 5 -20.96 33.83 -5.81
CA ASP A 5 -21.68 33.03 -6.82
C ASP A 5 -20.75 32.09 -7.64
N TRP A 6 -19.55 31.81 -7.13
CA TRP A 6 -18.57 30.95 -7.79
C TRP A 6 -18.16 29.79 -6.90
N ALA A 7 -17.94 28.63 -7.50
CA ALA A 7 -17.60 27.41 -6.76
C ALA A 7 -16.24 27.55 -6.07
N PRO A 8 -16.03 27.02 -4.84
CA PRO A 8 -14.92 27.42 -3.96
C PRO A 8 -13.49 27.33 -4.52
N LEU A 9 -13.24 26.57 -5.59
CA LEU A 9 -11.93 26.41 -6.23
C LEU A 9 -11.83 27.06 -7.62
N THR A 10 -12.75 27.95 -7.97
CA THR A 10 -12.70 28.66 -9.25
C THR A 10 -11.40 29.45 -9.39
N GLY A 11 -10.72 29.31 -10.53
CA GLY A 11 -9.41 29.94 -10.80
C GLY A 11 -8.20 29.18 -10.26
N PHE A 12 -8.39 28.15 -9.43
CA PHE A 12 -7.29 27.32 -8.95
C PHE A 12 -6.93 26.20 -9.93
N ARG A 13 -5.62 25.92 -10.02
CA ARG A 13 -5.08 24.78 -10.75
C ARG A 13 -4.46 23.80 -9.77
N VAL A 14 -4.94 22.56 -9.76
CA VAL A 14 -4.57 21.53 -8.77
C VAL A 14 -3.96 20.33 -9.48
N ALA A 15 -2.77 19.92 -9.04
CA ALA A 15 -2.14 18.68 -9.48
C ALA A 15 -2.45 17.56 -8.47
N VAL A 16 -2.99 16.44 -8.97
CA VAL A 16 -3.27 15.25 -8.15
C VAL A 16 -2.09 14.29 -8.25
N THR A 17 -1.37 14.11 -7.14
CA THR A 17 -0.17 13.26 -7.08
C THR A 17 -0.42 11.83 -6.63
N SER A 18 -1.63 11.54 -6.17
CA SER A 18 -2.04 10.18 -5.80
C SER A 18 -2.29 9.33 -7.04
N ALA A 19 -1.76 8.12 -7.10
CA ALA A 19 -2.20 7.12 -8.09
C ALA A 19 -3.52 6.44 -7.69
N ARG A 20 -3.63 6.03 -6.42
CA ARG A 20 -4.83 5.35 -5.93
C ARG A 20 -6.02 6.32 -5.88
N ARG A 21 -7.10 5.99 -6.59
CA ARG A 21 -8.35 6.79 -6.69
C ARG A 21 -8.12 8.21 -7.23
N ALA A 22 -7.11 8.39 -8.10
CA ALA A 22 -6.77 9.67 -8.71
C ALA A 22 -7.98 10.32 -9.42
N ASP A 23 -8.75 9.51 -10.15
CA ASP A 23 -9.90 9.98 -10.93
C ASP A 23 -11.05 10.45 -10.05
N GLU A 24 -11.32 9.73 -8.96
CA GLU A 24 -12.36 10.10 -8.00
C GLU A 24 -12.04 11.42 -7.30
N LEU A 25 -10.79 11.57 -6.85
CA LEU A 25 -10.31 12.82 -6.25
C LEU A 25 -10.34 13.97 -7.26
N SER A 26 -9.90 13.72 -8.49
CA SER A 26 -9.93 14.70 -9.57
C SER A 26 -11.36 15.16 -9.88
N ALA A 27 -12.32 14.23 -9.91
CA ALA A 27 -13.73 14.54 -10.14
C ALA A 27 -14.31 15.40 -9.00
N LEU A 28 -13.99 15.10 -7.74
CA LEU A 28 -14.40 15.90 -6.58
C LEU A 28 -13.90 17.35 -6.68
N LEU A 29 -12.63 17.54 -7.06
CA LEU A 29 -12.01 18.85 -7.19
C LEU A 29 -12.59 19.66 -8.37
N ARG A 30 -12.80 19.02 -9.53
CA ARG A 30 -13.45 19.66 -10.69
C ARG A 30 -14.87 20.14 -10.37
N ARG A 31 -15.65 19.34 -9.62
CA ARG A 31 -17.00 19.75 -9.15
C ARG A 31 -16.99 20.99 -8.27
N ARG A 32 -15.86 21.33 -7.65
CA ARG A 32 -15.69 22.55 -6.85
C ARG A 32 -15.10 23.73 -7.65
N GLY A 33 -14.93 23.60 -8.96
CA GLY A 33 -14.48 24.67 -9.86
C GLY A 33 -12.99 24.65 -10.20
N ALA A 34 -12.22 23.68 -9.71
CA ALA A 34 -10.80 23.60 -9.98
C ALA A 34 -10.50 23.10 -11.41
N THR A 35 -9.43 23.63 -12.01
CA THR A 35 -8.76 22.97 -13.15
C THR A 35 -7.80 21.92 -12.61
N VAL A 36 -7.98 20.65 -12.98
CA VAL A 36 -7.23 19.53 -12.38
C VAL A 36 -6.40 18.78 -13.41
N CYS A 37 -5.11 18.56 -13.12
CA CYS A 37 -4.22 17.68 -13.87
C CYS A 37 -3.77 16.47 -13.04
N SER A 38 -3.64 15.32 -13.71
CA SER A 38 -3.05 14.12 -13.10
C SER A 38 -1.52 14.23 -13.15
N ALA A 39 -0.87 13.93 -12.02
CA ALA A 39 0.58 13.98 -11.85
C ALA A 39 1.02 12.93 -10.83
N ALA A 40 0.58 11.68 -11.01
CA ALA A 40 0.87 10.58 -10.08
C ALA A 40 2.39 10.48 -9.83
N ALA A 41 2.78 10.58 -8.56
CA ALA A 41 4.19 10.58 -8.15
C ALA A 41 4.75 9.17 -7.91
N ILE A 42 3.86 8.18 -7.79
CA ILE A 42 4.18 6.79 -7.46
C ILE A 42 3.24 5.92 -8.27
N ASP A 43 3.73 4.78 -8.77
CA ASP A 43 2.92 3.74 -9.39
C ASP A 43 2.89 2.46 -8.54
N MET A 44 1.80 1.71 -8.61
CA MET A 44 1.68 0.39 -7.99
C MET A 44 1.84 -0.68 -9.06
N VAL A 45 3.05 -1.22 -9.14
CA VAL A 45 3.38 -2.30 -10.07
C VAL A 45 3.08 -3.64 -9.40
N PRO A 46 2.30 -4.54 -10.02
CA PRO A 46 2.21 -5.92 -9.56
C PRO A 46 3.62 -6.53 -9.54
N LEU A 47 3.91 -7.40 -8.57
CA LEU A 47 5.05 -8.31 -8.66
C LEU A 47 4.55 -9.65 -9.21
N PRO A 48 4.50 -9.87 -10.54
CA PRO A 48 4.20 -11.19 -11.08
C PRO A 48 5.38 -12.13 -10.84
N ASP A 49 5.07 -13.37 -10.41
CA ASP A 49 6.00 -14.50 -10.27
C ASP A 49 7.38 -14.14 -9.70
N ASP A 50 7.35 -13.73 -8.44
CA ASP A 50 8.56 -13.37 -7.71
C ASP A 50 9.25 -14.64 -7.17
N ASP A 51 9.91 -15.37 -8.08
CA ASP A 51 10.79 -16.50 -7.74
C ASP A 51 11.82 -16.10 -6.68
N GLU A 52 12.29 -14.84 -6.72
CA GLU A 52 13.17 -14.31 -5.69
C GLU A 52 12.46 -14.24 -4.33
N LEU A 53 11.24 -13.69 -4.24
CA LEU A 53 10.46 -13.68 -3.01
C LEU A 53 10.19 -15.10 -2.50
N ARG A 54 9.90 -16.06 -3.38
CA ARG A 54 9.72 -17.47 -2.99
C ARG A 54 11.01 -18.04 -2.39
N GLN A 55 12.15 -17.87 -3.05
CA GLN A 55 13.45 -18.34 -2.57
C GLN A 55 13.85 -17.69 -1.24
N ARG A 56 13.60 -16.39 -1.09
CA ARG A 56 13.82 -15.66 0.18
C ARG A 56 12.90 -16.15 1.28
N THR A 57 11.65 -16.46 0.94
CA THR A 57 10.69 -17.03 1.88
C THR A 57 11.16 -18.40 2.39
N GLN A 58 11.62 -19.28 1.49
CA GLN A 58 12.18 -20.58 1.88
C GLN A 58 13.39 -20.40 2.79
N SER A 59 14.34 -19.53 2.40
CA SER A 59 15.54 -19.26 3.20
C SER A 59 15.21 -18.76 4.61
N LEU A 60 14.16 -17.93 4.74
CA LEU A 60 13.68 -17.42 6.02
C LEU A 60 13.00 -18.51 6.85
N ILE A 61 12.30 -19.46 6.23
CA ILE A 61 11.74 -20.63 6.93
C ILE A 61 12.85 -21.54 7.46
N ASP A 62 13.85 -21.81 6.61
CA ASP A 62 15.00 -22.67 6.96
C ASP A 62 15.85 -22.05 8.06
N THR A 63 15.98 -20.72 8.07
CA THR A 63 16.67 -19.94 9.10
C THR A 63 15.76 -18.83 9.65
N PRO A 64 14.86 -19.15 10.61
CA PRO A 64 13.91 -18.18 11.14
C PRO A 64 14.58 -16.96 11.77
N PRO A 65 14.02 -15.75 11.58
CA PRO A 65 14.59 -14.53 12.14
C PRO A 65 14.22 -14.39 13.63
N ASP A 66 15.07 -13.71 14.40
CA ASP A 66 14.74 -13.34 15.79
C ASP A 66 13.73 -12.18 15.87
N ILE A 67 13.71 -11.31 14.85
CA ILE A 67 12.87 -10.11 14.80
C ILE A 67 12.26 -9.95 13.41
N VAL A 68 10.97 -9.65 13.36
CA VAL A 68 10.21 -9.35 12.14
C VAL A 68 9.66 -7.93 12.24
N ILE A 69 9.96 -7.08 11.26
CA ILE A 69 9.48 -5.69 11.22
C ILE A 69 8.47 -5.52 10.07
N ALA A 70 7.19 -5.44 10.40
CA ALA A 70 6.13 -5.15 9.44
C ALA A 70 6.03 -3.62 9.20
N THR A 71 6.36 -3.16 7.99
CA THR A 71 6.35 -1.73 7.63
C THR A 71 4.98 -1.24 7.19
N THR A 72 4.25 -2.08 6.43
CA THR A 72 2.90 -1.83 5.95
C THR A 72 2.08 -3.13 5.97
N GLY A 73 0.77 -3.03 6.24
CA GLY A 73 -0.11 -4.20 6.25
C GLY A 73 -0.36 -4.76 4.85
N ILE A 74 -0.35 -3.94 3.80
CA ILE A 74 -0.58 -4.41 2.43
C ILE A 74 0.56 -5.31 1.95
N GLY A 75 1.82 -4.92 2.21
CA GLY A 75 2.98 -5.74 1.86
C GLY A 75 3.03 -7.04 2.68
N PHE A 76 2.80 -6.95 3.99
CA PHE A 76 2.82 -8.14 4.86
C PHE A 76 1.72 -9.15 4.48
N ARG A 77 0.48 -8.70 4.27
CA ARG A 77 -0.60 -9.58 3.80
C ARG A 77 -0.36 -10.11 2.39
N GLY A 78 0.18 -9.28 1.51
CA GLY A 78 0.55 -9.71 0.15
C GLY A 78 1.58 -10.82 0.16
N TRP A 79 2.59 -10.72 1.04
CA TRP A 79 3.60 -11.77 1.22
C TRP A 79 3.00 -13.08 1.75
N ILE A 80 2.14 -13.02 2.78
CA ILE A 80 1.45 -14.21 3.29
C ILE A 80 0.56 -14.85 2.22
N ALA A 81 -0.17 -14.05 1.43
CA ALA A 81 -0.98 -14.55 0.31
C ALA A 81 -0.13 -15.17 -0.81
N ALA A 82 1.04 -14.59 -1.11
CA ALA A 82 1.98 -15.18 -2.06
C ALA A 82 2.52 -16.53 -1.55
N ALA A 83 2.90 -16.60 -0.26
CA ALA A 83 3.34 -17.84 0.38
C ALA A 83 2.24 -18.91 0.38
N ASP A 84 0.97 -18.52 0.56
CA ASP A 84 -0.19 -19.41 0.44
C ASP A 84 -0.31 -19.99 -0.97
N GLY A 85 -0.15 -19.15 -2.00
CA GLY A 85 -0.09 -19.57 -3.40
C GLY A 85 1.03 -20.58 -3.70
N TRP A 86 2.10 -20.60 -2.90
CA TRP A 86 3.19 -21.58 -3.00
C TRP A 86 3.05 -22.79 -2.04
N GLY A 87 1.99 -22.83 -1.22
CA GLY A 87 1.79 -23.87 -0.21
C GLY A 87 2.67 -23.72 1.04
N MET A 88 3.30 -22.57 1.23
CA MET A 88 4.30 -22.30 2.28
C MET A 88 3.74 -21.49 3.46
N ALA A 89 2.47 -21.06 3.43
CA ALA A 89 1.90 -20.14 4.42
C ALA A 89 1.98 -20.65 5.87
N THR A 90 1.71 -21.94 6.10
CA THR A 90 1.76 -22.54 7.44
C THR A 90 3.19 -22.57 7.98
N GLU A 91 4.15 -22.98 7.16
CA GLU A 91 5.57 -23.04 7.53
C GLU A 91 6.12 -21.65 7.80
N LEU A 92 5.80 -20.69 6.94
CA LEU A 92 6.16 -19.29 7.12
C LEU A 92 5.59 -18.73 8.43
N THR A 93 4.30 -18.89 8.67
CA THR A 93 3.66 -18.36 9.90
C THR A 93 4.26 -19.01 11.14
N THR A 94 4.57 -20.31 11.08
CA THR A 94 5.25 -21.04 12.16
C THR A 94 6.65 -20.49 12.41
N ALA A 95 7.45 -20.24 11.37
CA ALA A 95 8.77 -19.64 11.50
C ALA A 95 8.69 -18.24 12.12
N LEU A 96 7.79 -17.38 11.62
CA LEU A 96 7.62 -16.01 12.12
C LEU A 96 7.08 -15.96 13.56
N SER A 97 6.31 -16.97 13.99
CA SER A 97 5.78 -17.04 15.37
C SER A 97 6.85 -17.14 16.46
N LYS A 98 8.07 -17.56 16.08
CA LYS A 98 9.23 -17.63 16.98
C LYS A 98 9.92 -16.29 17.16
N ALA A 99 9.65 -15.34 16.26
CA ALA A 99 10.28 -14.03 16.24
C ALA A 99 9.54 -13.02 17.13
N ARG A 100 10.27 -12.00 17.57
CA ARG A 100 9.66 -10.77 18.07
C ARG A 100 9.08 -9.98 16.90
N ILE A 101 7.76 -9.80 16.88
CA ILE A 101 7.08 -9.04 15.83
C ILE A 101 6.95 -7.57 16.24
N VAL A 102 7.41 -6.68 15.36
CA VAL A 102 7.33 -5.22 15.51
C VAL A 102 6.59 -4.65 14.31
N SER A 103 5.61 -3.78 14.55
CA SER A 103 4.97 -3.01 13.49
C SER A 103 5.50 -1.57 13.48
N ARG A 104 5.73 -1.01 12.29
CA ARG A 104 6.16 0.39 12.14
C ARG A 104 5.04 1.38 12.48
N GLY A 105 3.78 0.95 12.52
CA GLY A 105 2.65 1.81 12.87
C GLY A 105 1.27 1.17 12.65
N PRO A 106 0.17 1.95 12.82
CA PRO A 106 -1.20 1.42 12.81
C PRO A 106 -1.56 0.62 11.54
N LYS A 107 -1.09 1.10 10.37
CA LYS A 107 -1.30 0.43 9.07
C LYS A 107 -0.72 -0.98 8.99
N ALA A 108 0.34 -1.27 9.74
CA ALA A 108 0.94 -2.59 9.81
C ALA A 108 0.33 -3.43 10.94
N THR A 109 -0.32 -2.80 11.93
CA THR A 109 -0.96 -3.46 13.07
C THR A 109 -2.35 -3.99 12.74
N GLY A 110 -3.02 -3.43 11.73
CA GLY A 110 -4.34 -3.88 11.26
C GLY A 110 -5.46 -2.84 11.36
N ALA A 111 -5.13 -1.58 11.61
CA ALA A 111 -6.06 -0.44 11.52
C ALA A 111 -6.35 -0.04 10.07
#